data_AF-A0A2E8DLQ8-F1
#
_entry.id   AF-A0A2E8DLQ8-F1
#
_cell.length_a   1.000
_cell.length_b   1.000
_cell.length_c   1.000
_cell.angle_alpha   90.00
_cell.angle_beta   90.00
_cell.angle_gamma   90.00
#
_symmetry.space_group_name_H-M   'P 1'
#
loop_
_entity.id
_entity.type
_entity.pdbx_description
1 polymer ?
#
loop_
_entity_poly.entity_id
_entity_poly.type
_entity_poly.pdbx_seq_one_letter_code
_entity_poly.pdbx_strand_id
1 'polypeptide(L)'
;MEDTMTPLQRVRNNQNRSEYMSYLYDLYHRDDAPIPLRNTYTGLAELHAKHLGRKEIDRQVELWHDDKHQGQIRAYDAANPVHLDFDPIQTNDETETSD
;
A
#
# COMPACT_ATOMS: atom_id res chain seq x y z
N MET A 1 4.00 16.01 -14.13
CA MET A 1 3.32 14.71 -14.25
C MET A 1 2.11 14.92 -15.12
N GLU A 2 2.13 14.37 -16.33
CA GLU A 2 1.01 14.45 -17.26
C GLU A 2 -0.11 13.55 -16.71
N ASP A 3 -1.31 14.11 -16.57
CA ASP A 3 -2.45 13.42 -15.97
C ASP A 3 -3.00 12.42 -16.99
N THR A 4 -2.45 11.21 -16.94
CA THR A 4 -2.77 10.10 -17.87
C THR A 4 -4.15 9.48 -17.60
N MET A 5 -4.88 9.91 -16.57
CA MET A 5 -6.19 9.34 -16.24
C MET A 5 -7.31 9.94 -17.10
N THR A 6 -8.07 9.03 -17.73
CA THR A 6 -9.34 9.38 -18.38
C THR A 6 -10.33 9.97 -17.36
N PRO A 7 -11.30 10.81 -17.79
CA PRO A 7 -12.31 11.35 -16.90
C PRO A 7 -13.07 10.29 -16.10
N LEU A 8 -13.37 9.13 -16.70
CA LEU A 8 -14.03 8.02 -16.04
C LEU A 8 -13.16 7.41 -14.92
N GLN A 9 -11.87 7.22 -15.18
CA GLN A 9 -10.92 6.74 -14.16
C GLN A 9 -10.82 7.72 -13.00
N ARG A 10 -10.83 9.03 -13.27
CA ARG A 10 -10.79 10.06 -12.23
C ARG A 10 -12.04 10.03 -11.34
N VAL A 11 -13.23 9.91 -11.92
CA VAL A 11 -14.48 9.79 -11.16
C VAL A 11 -14.47 8.55 -10.27
N ARG A 12 -14.05 7.39 -10.82
CA ARG A 12 -13.94 6.15 -10.04
C ARG A 12 -12.92 6.27 -8.91
N ASN A 13 -11.76 6.87 -9.18
CA ASN A 13 -10.73 7.06 -8.15
C ASN A 13 -11.24 7.97 -7.01
N ASN A 14 -11.93 9.05 -7.36
CA ASN A 14 -12.56 9.94 -6.37
C ASN A 14 -13.63 9.22 -5.55
N GLN A 15 -14.45 8.36 -6.18
CA GLN A 15 -15.45 7.55 -5.50
C GLN A 15 -14.79 6.57 -4.52
N ASN A 16 -13.79 5.80 -4.97
CA ASN A 16 -13.06 4.87 -4.13
C ASN A 16 -12.42 5.58 -2.92
N ARG A 17 -11.84 6.76 -3.14
CA ARG A 17 -11.26 7.56 -2.07
C ARG A 17 -12.32 7.96 -1.06
N SER A 18 -13.48 8.43 -1.52
CA SER A 18 -14.60 8.83 -0.66
C SER A 18 -15.13 7.65 0.17
N GLU A 19 -15.35 6.49 -0.45
CA GLU A 19 -15.82 5.28 0.22
C GLU A 19 -14.82 4.80 1.27
N TYR A 20 -13.53 4.83 0.94
CA TYR A 20 -12.48 4.47 1.88
C TYR A 20 -12.39 5.46 3.05
N MET A 21 -12.61 6.77 2.83
CA MET A 21 -12.72 7.73 3.94
C MET A 21 -13.84 7.36 4.90
N SER A 22 -15.04 7.09 4.37
CA SER A 22 -16.22 6.72 5.18
C SER A 22 -15.95 5.46 5.99
N TYR A 23 -15.41 4.42 5.35
CA TYR A 23 -15.03 3.19 6.02
C TYR A 23 -14.07 3.42 7.20
N LEU A 24 -13.05 4.27 7.02
CA LEU A 24 -12.10 4.58 8.09
C LEU A 24 -12.74 5.35 9.24
N TYR A 25 -13.70 6.23 8.95
CA TYR A 25 -14.45 6.95 9.99
C TYR A 25 -15.33 6.02 10.81
N ASP A 26 -15.97 5.05 10.17
CA ASP A 26 -16.79 4.04 10.83
C ASP A 26 -15.92 3.09 11.68
N LEU A 27 -14.79 2.66 11.14
CA LEU A 27 -13.90 1.68 11.79
C LEU A 27 -13.19 2.24 13.03
N TYR A 28 -12.72 3.48 12.96
CA TYR A 28 -11.88 4.08 14.02
C TYR A 28 -12.60 5.10 14.89
N HIS A 29 -13.91 5.29 14.69
CA HIS A 29 -14.71 6.26 15.42
C HIS A 29 -14.06 7.64 15.44
N ARG A 30 -14.17 8.36 14.33
CA ARG A 30 -13.55 9.68 14.08
C ARG A 30 -13.52 10.62 15.30
N ASP A 31 -14.61 10.65 16.06
CA ASP A 31 -14.80 11.55 17.20
C ASP A 31 -14.04 11.10 18.46
N ASP A 32 -13.64 9.84 18.54
CA ASP A 32 -12.95 9.23 19.70
C ASP A 32 -11.44 9.05 19.47
N ALA A 33 -10.93 9.37 18.27
CA ALA A 33 -9.52 9.25 17.95
C ALA A 33 -8.61 10.22 18.74
N PRO A 34 -7.36 9.85 19.09
CA PRO A 34 -6.42 10.69 19.83
C PRO A 34 -6.12 12.03 19.13
N ILE A 35 -5.79 13.08 19.90
CA ILE A 35 -5.80 14.49 19.45
C ILE A 35 -4.84 14.90 18.29
N PRO A 36 -3.87 14.11 17.79
CA PRO A 36 -3.28 14.40 16.46
C PRO A 36 -3.96 13.66 15.29
N LEU A 37 -4.69 12.58 15.55
CA LEU A 37 -5.36 11.72 14.56
C LEU A 37 -6.85 12.03 14.42
N ARG A 38 -7.41 12.74 15.40
CA ARG A 38 -8.81 13.19 15.41
C ARG A 38 -9.08 14.01 14.16
N ASN A 39 -10.13 13.64 13.43
CA ASN A 39 -10.66 14.39 12.28
C ASN A 39 -9.80 14.49 11.01
N THR A 40 -8.69 13.75 10.86
CA THR A 40 -7.94 13.75 9.59
C THR A 40 -7.97 12.38 8.92
N TYR A 41 -8.49 12.34 7.69
CA TYR A 41 -8.45 11.15 6.85
C TYR A 41 -7.02 10.59 6.72
N THR A 42 -6.02 11.46 6.57
CA THR A 42 -4.60 11.06 6.48
C THR A 42 -4.13 10.33 7.73
N GLY A 43 -4.45 10.82 8.93
CA GLY A 43 -4.08 10.16 10.18
C GLY A 43 -4.75 8.80 10.35
N LEU A 44 -6.03 8.69 9.99
CA LEU A 44 -6.74 7.41 10.03
C LEU A 44 -6.23 6.41 8.99
N ALA A 45 -5.88 6.88 7.79
CA ALA A 45 -5.31 6.04 6.75
C ALA A 45 -3.93 5.50 7.14
N GLU A 46 -3.07 6.34 7.73
CA GLU A 46 -1.77 5.90 8.27
C GLU A 46 -1.93 4.88 9.40
N LEU A 47 -2.87 5.10 10.31
CA LEU A 47 -3.19 4.16 11.38
C LEU A 47 -3.65 2.81 10.81
N HIS A 48 -4.52 2.85 9.79
CA HIS A 48 -5.01 1.64 9.13
C HIS A 48 -3.89 0.88 8.42
N ALA A 49 -3.02 1.59 7.70
CA ALA A 49 -1.85 0.98 7.04
C ALA A 49 -0.93 0.28 8.04
N LYS A 50 -0.65 0.92 9.19
CA LYS A 50 0.13 0.29 10.28
C LYS A 50 -0.57 -0.94 10.84
N HIS A 51 -1.89 -0.90 11.01
CA HIS A 51 -2.67 -2.04 11.50
C HIS A 51 -2.60 -3.23 10.53
N LEU A 52 -2.80 -3.00 9.23
CA LEU A 52 -2.71 -4.03 8.19
C LEU A 52 -1.29 -4.61 8.11
N GLY A 53 -0.27 -3.76 8.12
CA GLY A 53 1.13 -4.19 8.10
C GLY A 53 1.48 -5.08 9.30
N ARG A 54 1.03 -4.70 10.51
CA ARG A 54 1.22 -5.53 11.70
C ARG A 54 0.53 -6.88 11.58
N LYS A 55 -0.72 -6.91 11.13
CA LYS A 55 -1.48 -8.16 10.95
C LYS A 55 -0.79 -9.11 9.97
N GLU A 56 -0.23 -8.57 8.89
CA GLU A 56 0.50 -9.39 7.92
C GLU A 56 1.84 -9.89 8.49
N ILE A 57 2.60 -9.06 9.21
CA ILE A 57 3.82 -9.49 9.90
C ILE A 57 3.50 -10.60 10.90
N ASP A 58 2.46 -10.42 11.74
CA ASP A 58 2.05 -11.42 12.73
C ASP A 58 1.67 -12.74 12.03
N ARG A 59 0.95 -12.69 10.89
CA ARG A 59 0.63 -13.86 10.06
C ARG A 59 1.89 -14.55 9.54
N GLN A 60 2.85 -13.79 9.01
CA GLN A 60 4.10 -14.34 8.50
C GLN A 60 4.94 -14.98 9.61
N VAL A 61 4.96 -14.39 10.81
CA VAL A 61 5.63 -14.94 11.99
C VAL A 61 4.97 -16.23 12.45
N GLU A 62 3.63 -16.29 12.49
CA GLU A 62 2.90 -17.51 12.85
C GLU A 62 3.19 -18.65 11.86
N LEU A 63 3.23 -18.33 10.58
CA LEU A 63 3.52 -19.28 9.50
C LEU A 63 5.01 -19.52 9.28
N TRP A 64 5.88 -18.84 10.03
CA TRP A 64 7.33 -18.89 9.83
C TRP A 64 7.89 -20.30 10.02
N HIS A 65 7.25 -21.12 10.84
CA HIS A 65 7.71 -22.50 11.09
C HIS A 65 7.15 -23.53 10.11
N ASP A 66 6.33 -23.12 9.13
CA ASP A 66 5.78 -24.01 8.11
C ASP A 66 6.47 -23.78 6.74
N ASP A 67 7.33 -24.72 6.35
CA ASP A 67 8.09 -24.70 5.09
C ASP A 67 7.19 -24.53 3.85
N LYS A 68 5.97 -25.07 3.88
CA LYS A 68 5.02 -24.95 2.76
C LYS A 68 4.51 -23.51 2.62
N HIS A 69 4.23 -22.84 3.74
CA HIS A 69 3.74 -21.47 3.73
C HIS A 69 4.87 -20.46 3.46
N GLN A 70 6.10 -20.75 3.89
CA GLN A 70 7.28 -19.97 3.48
C GLN A 70 7.45 -19.92 1.96
N GLY A 71 7.28 -21.06 1.28
CA GLY A 71 7.37 -21.12 -0.18
C GLY A 71 6.30 -20.28 -0.87
N GLN A 72 5.08 -20.27 -0.33
CA GLN A 72 3.97 -19.47 -0.87
C GLN A 72 4.18 -17.96 -0.66
N ILE A 73 4.66 -17.55 0.52
CA ILE A 73 4.98 -16.14 0.82
C ILE A 73 6.06 -15.64 -0.13
N ARG A 74 7.17 -16.39 -0.28
CA ARG A 74 8.26 -16.01 -1.21
C ARG A 74 7.80 -15.93 -2.65
N ALA A 75 6.93 -16.85 -3.10
CA ALA A 75 6.38 -16.82 -4.45
C ALA A 75 5.46 -15.61 -4.67
N TYR A 76 4.66 -15.26 -3.65
CA TYR A 76 3.79 -14.08 -3.70
C TYR A 76 4.59 -12.78 -3.74
N ASP A 77 5.63 -12.65 -2.91
CA ASP A 77 6.51 -11.48 -2.85
C ASP A 77 7.30 -11.32 -4.15
N ALA A 78 7.76 -12.43 -4.75
CA ALA A 78 8.44 -12.42 -6.04
C ALA A 78 7.51 -11.99 -7.20
N ALA A 79 6.22 -12.36 -7.12
CA ALA A 79 5.22 -11.98 -8.12
C ALA A 79 4.73 -10.53 -7.94
N ASN A 80 4.79 -9.99 -6.72
CA ASN A 80 4.32 -8.66 -6.36
C ASN A 80 5.42 -7.89 -5.61
N PRO A 81 6.52 -7.56 -6.29
CA PRO A 81 7.61 -6.82 -5.65
C PRO A 81 7.10 -5.49 -5.11
N VAL A 82 7.45 -5.19 -3.86
CA VAL A 82 7.17 -3.88 -3.27
C VAL A 82 8.06 -2.86 -3.97
N HIS A 83 7.46 -2.09 -4.87
CA HIS A 83 8.10 -0.90 -5.43
C HIS A 83 7.95 0.25 -4.45
N LEU A 84 9.07 0.68 -3.88
CA LEU A 84 9.10 1.92 -3.11
C LEU A 84 9.41 3.04 -4.09
N ASP A 85 8.67 4.15 -4.04
CA ASP A 85 8.91 5.32 -4.90
C ASP A 85 10.32 5.96 -4.71
N PHE A 86 11.11 5.45 -3.76
CA PHE A 86 12.50 5.79 -3.51
C PHE A 86 13.50 4.74 -4.03
N ASP A 87 13.04 3.70 -4.73
CA ASP A 87 13.93 2.76 -5.39
C ASP A 87 14.81 3.56 -6.37
N PRO A 88 16.15 3.52 -6.20
CA PRO A 88 17.03 4.26 -7.10
C PRO A 88 16.76 3.76 -8.51
N ILE A 89 16.50 4.71 -9.41
CA ILE A 89 16.36 4.49 -10.85
C ILE A 89 17.46 3.50 -11.25
N GLN A 90 17.06 2.28 -11.65
CA GLN A 90 18.00 1.36 -12.26
C GLN A 90 18.40 1.97 -13.60
N THR A 91 19.51 2.70 -13.61
CA THR A 91 20.23 3.08 -14.82
C THR A 91 20.86 1.81 -15.38
N ASN A 92 20.19 1.17 -16.32
CA ASN A 92 20.77 0.18 -17.24
C ASN A 92 20.05 0.42 -18.58
N ASP A 93 20.67 0.59 -19.74
CA ASP A 93 22.05 0.37 -20.16
C ASP A 93 22.17 1.12 -21.50
N GLU A 94 23.11 2.06 -21.63
CA GLU A 94 23.47 2.63 -22.94
C GLU A 94 24.27 1.56 -23.67
N THR A 95 23.60 0.68 -24.43
CA THR A 95 24.30 -0.12 -25.44
C THR A 95 24.72 0.82 -26.56
N GLU A 96 25.94 1.34 -26.43
CA GLU A 96 26.75 1.88 -27.51
C GLU A 96 26.74 0.90 -28.70
N THR A 97 25.97 1.20 -29.73
CA THR A 97 26.21 0.66 -31.06
C THR A 97 27.35 1.44 -31.69
N SER A 98 28.57 0.91 -31.62
CA SER A 98 29.68 1.29 -32.50
C SER A 98 30.63 0.12 -32.69
N ASP A 99 30.50 -0.56 -33.83
CA ASP A 99 31.58 -0.82 -34.78
C ASP A 99 30.98 -1.15 -36.16
#